data_AF-A0A6I1JNB8-F1
#
_entry.id   AF-A0A6I1JNB8-F1
#
_cell.length_a   1.000
_cell.length_b   1.000
_cell.length_c   1.000
_cell.angle_alpha   90.00
_cell.angle_beta   90.00
_cell.angle_gamma   90.00
#
_symmetry.space_group_name_H-M   'P 1'
#
loop_
_entity.id
_entity.type
_entity.pdbx_description
1 polymer ?
#
loop_
_entity_poly.entity_id
_entity_poly.type
_entity_poly.pdbx_seq_one_letter_code
_entity_poly.pdbx_strand_id
1 'polypeptide(L)'
;MSREATWTPRCCIPLLAVAFMLASAATTMAQPQAVQVSTRDAASAARLINTYRAGQGLAALRLDPRLSAAAAAHARAMAATGTLSHDIGVSYAVRMQRLGLATASENLGYARAASRGGRPYWALVLAR
;
A
#
# COMPACT_ATOMS: atom_id res chain seq x y z
N MET A 1 78.38 -48.31 11.00
CA MET A 1 77.52 -48.57 12.18
C MET A 1 76.10 -48.19 11.83
N SER A 2 75.33 -49.24 11.54
CA SER A 2 73.98 -49.25 11.00
C SER A 2 72.95 -48.91 12.08
N ARG A 3 71.90 -48.15 11.73
CA ARG A 3 70.52 -48.41 12.18
C ARG A 3 69.54 -47.95 11.10
N GLU A 4 68.96 -48.94 10.43
CA GLU A 4 67.73 -48.82 9.68
C GLU A 4 66.55 -49.03 10.63
N ALA A 5 65.44 -48.33 10.42
CA ALA A 5 64.12 -48.75 10.91
C ALA A 5 63.01 -48.03 10.14
N THR A 6 62.62 -48.61 9.00
CA THR A 6 61.35 -48.33 8.32
C THR A 6 60.21 -49.13 8.97
N TRP A 7 59.12 -48.49 9.38
CA TRP A 7 57.80 -49.14 9.53
C TRP A 7 56.64 -48.12 9.47
N THR A 8 55.73 -48.29 8.51
CA THR A 8 54.39 -47.65 8.42
C THR A 8 53.34 -48.72 8.77
N PRO A 9 52.22 -48.41 9.48
CA PRO A 9 50.99 -48.04 8.76
C PRO A 9 49.95 -47.17 9.53
N ARG A 10 49.23 -46.35 8.74
CA ARG A 10 47.80 -45.92 8.82
C ARG A 10 47.08 -45.90 10.19
N CYS A 11 46.65 -44.70 10.61
CA CYS A 11 45.39 -44.53 11.35
C CYS A 11 44.68 -43.20 10.97
N CYS A 12 43.71 -43.34 10.08
CA CYS A 12 42.43 -42.63 9.95
C CYS A 12 42.07 -41.40 10.84
N ILE A 13 41.65 -40.31 10.15
CA ILE A 13 40.40 -39.52 10.33
C ILE A 13 40.38 -38.44 11.47
N PRO A 14 39.78 -37.23 11.33
CA PRO A 14 39.62 -36.30 10.19
C PRO A 14 39.69 -34.79 10.58
N LEU A 15 39.49 -33.91 9.59
CA LEU A 15 38.85 -32.57 9.63
C LEU A 15 38.92 -31.70 10.90
N LEU A 16 39.55 -30.52 10.77
CA LEU A 16 38.97 -29.26 11.29
C LEU A 16 39.55 -28.06 10.53
N ALA A 17 39.21 -27.95 9.24
CA ALA A 17 39.32 -26.69 8.52
C ALA A 17 38.18 -25.79 8.98
N VAL A 18 38.44 -24.94 9.98
CA VAL A 18 37.51 -23.87 10.38
C VAL A 18 37.51 -22.82 9.28
N ALA A 19 36.65 -23.02 8.27
CA ALA A 19 36.31 -21.98 7.31
C ALA A 19 35.34 -21.01 8.01
N PHE A 20 35.87 -19.88 8.44
CA PHE A 20 35.09 -18.78 9.01
C PHE A 20 34.28 -18.11 7.88
N MET A 21 33.12 -18.68 7.53
CA MET A 21 32.15 -18.03 6.64
C MET A 21 31.47 -16.89 7.40
N LEU A 22 31.95 -15.67 7.20
CA LEU A 22 31.18 -14.46 7.49
C LEU A 22 30.04 -14.36 6.47
N ALA A 23 28.91 -15.02 6.77
CA ALA A 23 27.65 -14.74 6.11
C ALA A 23 27.20 -13.33 6.51
N SER A 24 27.51 -12.32 5.68
CA SER A 24 26.85 -11.02 5.78
C SER A 24 25.37 -11.24 5.48
N ALA A 25 24.55 -11.31 6.52
CA ALA A 25 23.12 -11.14 6.39
C ALA A 25 22.90 -9.70 5.95
N ALA A 26 22.87 -9.46 4.64
CA ALA A 26 22.35 -8.23 4.07
C ALA A 26 20.86 -8.18 4.45
N THR A 27 20.56 -7.61 5.60
CA THR A 27 19.19 -7.23 5.95
C THR A 27 18.80 -6.15 4.96
N THR A 28 18.16 -6.53 3.85
CA THR A 28 17.46 -5.58 2.98
C THR A 28 16.50 -4.84 3.89
N MET A 29 16.80 -3.57 4.17
CA MET A 29 15.82 -2.68 4.76
C MET A 29 14.63 -2.65 3.79
N ALA A 30 13.52 -3.24 4.20
CA ALA A 30 12.29 -3.18 3.44
C ALA A 30 11.92 -1.71 3.28
N GLN A 31 12.10 -1.16 2.08
CA GLN A 31 11.66 0.18 1.77
C GLN A 31 10.14 0.26 2.00
N PRO A 32 9.62 1.33 2.63
CA PRO A 32 8.19 1.50 2.77
C PRO A 32 7.57 1.47 1.37
N GLN A 33 6.79 0.44 1.09
CA GLN A 33 6.08 0.30 -0.17
C GLN A 33 5.14 1.51 -0.27
N ALA A 34 5.35 2.34 -1.28
CA ALA A 34 4.44 3.45 -1.55
C ALA A 34 3.03 2.87 -1.76
N VAL A 35 2.08 3.29 -0.91
CA VAL A 35 0.73 2.75 -1.03
C VAL A 35 0.13 3.21 -2.36
N GLN A 36 -0.08 2.25 -3.25
CA GLN A 36 -0.67 2.49 -4.56
C GLN A 36 -2.17 2.73 -4.37
N VAL A 37 -2.60 3.98 -4.55
CA VAL A 37 -4.01 4.35 -4.63
C VAL A 37 -4.34 4.60 -6.09
N SER A 38 -5.25 3.81 -6.63
CA SER A 38 -5.72 3.90 -8.01
C SER A 38 -7.08 4.60 -8.07
N THR A 39 -7.26 5.49 -9.03
CA THR A 39 -8.58 6.09 -9.36
C THR A 39 -9.28 5.37 -10.51
N ARG A 40 -8.74 4.25 -11.00
CA ARG A 40 -9.27 3.49 -12.15
C ARG A 40 -10.76 3.15 -11.99
N ASP A 41 -11.19 2.87 -10.76
CA ASP A 41 -12.55 2.44 -10.46
C ASP A 41 -13.53 3.60 -10.23
N ALA A 42 -13.07 4.85 -10.24
CA ALA A 42 -13.91 6.03 -9.98
C ALA A 42 -15.07 6.15 -10.98
N ALA A 43 -14.83 5.86 -12.26
CA ALA A 43 -15.87 5.86 -13.29
C ALA A 43 -16.90 4.75 -13.07
N SER A 44 -16.45 3.56 -12.64
CA SER A 44 -17.35 2.45 -12.30
C SER A 44 -18.20 2.77 -11.07
N ALA A 45 -17.61 3.33 -10.02
CA ALA A 45 -18.33 3.77 -8.83
C ALA A 45 -19.38 4.85 -9.17
N ALA A 46 -19.02 5.86 -9.96
CA ALA A 46 -19.96 6.90 -10.39
C ALA A 46 -21.14 6.33 -11.19
N ARG A 47 -20.90 5.35 -12.06
CA ARG A 47 -21.98 4.65 -12.79
C ARG A 47 -22.94 3.93 -11.84
N LEU A 48 -22.42 3.15 -10.89
CA LEU A 48 -23.25 2.43 -9.91
C LEU A 48 -24.11 3.39 -9.07
N ILE A 49 -23.52 4.50 -8.61
CA ILE A 49 -24.22 5.53 -7.86
C ILE A 49 -25.31 6.18 -8.71
N ASN A 50 -25.03 6.51 -9.97
CA ASN A 50 -26.01 7.11 -10.87
C ASN A 50 -27.14 6.15 -11.23
N THR A 51 -26.88 4.85 -11.36
CA THR A 51 -27.93 3.83 -11.52
C THR A 51 -28.87 3.82 -10.32
N TYR A 52 -28.32 3.83 -9.10
CA TYR A 52 -29.14 3.93 -7.88
C TYR A 52 -29.96 5.23 -7.86
N ARG A 53 -29.34 6.37 -8.16
CA ARG A 53 -30.02 7.68 -8.21
C ARG A 53 -31.17 7.72 -9.21
N ALA A 54 -30.98 7.15 -10.40
CA ALA A 54 -32.02 7.05 -11.41
C ALA A 54 -33.22 6.23 -10.89
N GLY A 55 -32.97 5.10 -10.21
CA GLY A 55 -34.01 4.32 -9.55
C GLY A 55 -34.74 5.05 -8.41
N GLN A 56 -34.18 6.15 -7.90
CA GLN A 56 -34.79 7.03 -6.90
C GLN A 56 -35.36 8.33 -7.51
N GLY A 57 -35.40 8.47 -8.84
CA GLY A 57 -35.89 9.70 -9.50
C GLY A 57 -34.98 10.93 -9.32
N LEU A 58 -33.70 10.72 -8.96
CA LEU A 58 -32.73 11.80 -8.73
C LEU A 58 -31.87 12.05 -9.98
N ALA A 59 -31.52 13.33 -10.21
CA ALA A 59 -30.63 13.72 -11.31
C ALA A 59 -29.25 13.03 -11.22
N ALA A 60 -28.64 12.71 -12.36
CA ALA A 60 -27.31 12.09 -12.39
C ALA A 60 -26.22 13.05 -11.88
N LEU A 61 -25.24 12.51 -11.16
CA LEU A 61 -24.02 13.21 -10.77
C LEU A 61 -22.99 13.15 -11.90
N ARG A 62 -22.14 14.17 -11.97
CA ARG A 62 -21.00 14.22 -12.89
C ARG A 62 -19.69 14.09 -12.12
N LEU A 63 -18.74 13.35 -12.68
CA LEU A 63 -17.38 13.35 -12.16
C LEU A 63 -16.73 14.71 -12.46
N ASP A 64 -16.23 15.35 -11.40
CA ASP A 64 -15.36 16.53 -11.50
C ASP A 64 -13.90 16.08 -11.32
N PRO A 65 -12.99 16.39 -12.27
CA PRO A 65 -11.57 16.08 -12.15
C PRO A 65 -10.91 16.68 -10.91
N ARG A 66 -11.34 17.85 -10.44
CA ARG A 66 -10.79 18.53 -9.26
C ARG A 66 -11.16 17.78 -7.98
N LEU A 67 -12.42 17.36 -7.86
CA LEU A 67 -12.88 16.49 -6.77
C LEU A 67 -12.17 15.13 -6.80
N SER A 68 -12.00 14.57 -7.99
CA SER A 68 -11.32 13.28 -8.18
C SER A 68 -9.85 13.34 -7.72
N ALA A 69 -9.14 14.44 -8.03
CA ALA A 69 -7.78 14.66 -7.56
C ALA A 69 -7.70 14.82 -6.04
N ALA A 70 -8.64 15.57 -5.44
CA ALA A 70 -8.71 15.73 -3.99
C ALA A 70 -9.00 14.40 -3.27
N ALA A 71 -9.93 13.62 -3.80
CA ALA A 71 -10.27 12.29 -3.29
C ALA A 71 -9.08 11.32 -3.37
N ALA A 72 -8.34 11.33 -4.48
CA ALA A 72 -7.12 10.52 -4.64
C ALA A 72 -6.02 10.91 -3.64
N ALA A 73 -5.84 12.22 -3.39
CA ALA A 73 -4.88 12.70 -2.40
C ALA A 73 -5.28 12.28 -0.97
N HIS A 74 -6.56 12.39 -0.64
CA HIS A 74 -7.07 11.99 0.67
C HIS A 74 -6.99 10.47 0.89
N ALA A 75 -7.33 9.67 -0.12
CA ALA A 75 -7.16 8.22 -0.09
C ALA A 75 -5.70 7.80 0.13
N ARG A 76 -4.73 8.50 -0.48
CA ARG A 76 -3.30 8.26 -0.20
C ARG A 76 -2.92 8.58 1.24
N ALA A 77 -3.46 9.66 1.82
CA ALA A 77 -3.22 10.01 3.22
C ALA A 77 -3.78 8.96 4.19
N MET A 78 -5.02 8.51 3.97
CA MET A 78 -5.63 7.40 4.72
C MET A 78 -4.81 6.11 4.60
N ALA A 79 -4.29 5.85 3.41
CA ALA A 79 -3.52 4.65 3.15
C ALA A 79 -2.15 4.66 3.81
N ALA A 80 -1.48 5.81 3.84
CA ALA A 80 -0.18 5.97 4.48
C ALA A 80 -0.23 5.72 6.00
N THR A 81 -1.32 6.09 6.68
CA THR A 81 -1.45 5.88 8.13
C THR A 81 -2.24 4.62 8.48
N GLY A 82 -2.92 4.03 7.50
CA GLY A 82 -3.81 2.91 7.75
C GLY A 82 -5.07 3.29 8.53
N THR A 83 -5.58 4.50 8.35
CA THR A 83 -6.72 5.06 9.10
C THR A 83 -7.79 5.57 8.15
N LEU A 84 -9.04 5.16 8.37
CA LEU A 84 -10.19 5.74 7.68
C LEU A 84 -10.64 7.00 8.46
N SER A 85 -10.51 8.18 7.87
CA SER A 85 -10.84 9.46 8.52
C SER A 85 -11.07 10.54 7.48
N HIS A 86 -12.08 11.40 7.70
CA HIS A 86 -12.38 12.55 6.85
C HIS A 86 -11.32 13.67 6.92
N ASP A 87 -10.53 13.69 8.00
CA ASP A 87 -9.66 14.82 8.35
C ASP A 87 -8.17 14.47 8.42
N ILE A 88 -7.77 13.39 7.74
CA ILE A 88 -6.36 13.02 7.64
C ILE A 88 -5.65 13.74 6.48
N GLY A 89 -4.45 14.26 6.77
CA GLY A 89 -3.71 15.13 5.85
C GLY A 89 -4.26 16.55 5.88
N VAL A 90 -5.10 16.90 4.90
CA VAL A 90 -5.82 18.19 4.85
C VAL A 90 -7.27 17.93 5.21
N SER A 91 -7.88 18.68 6.12
CA SER A 91 -9.28 18.47 6.56
C SER A 91 -10.30 18.61 5.43
N TYR A 92 -11.45 17.94 5.56
CA TYR A 92 -12.52 18.03 4.56
C TYR A 92 -12.92 19.48 4.26
N ALA A 93 -13.12 20.28 5.32
CA ALA A 93 -13.49 21.68 5.21
C ALA A 93 -12.47 22.49 4.41
N VAL A 94 -11.17 22.31 4.68
CA VAL A 94 -10.11 23.01 3.94
C VAL A 94 -10.03 22.53 2.49
N ARG A 95 -10.24 21.24 2.22
CA ARG A 95 -10.30 20.72 0.83
C ARG A 95 -11.44 21.37 0.05
N MET A 96 -12.64 21.44 0.62
CA MET A 96 -13.81 22.03 -0.06
C MET A 96 -13.66 23.55 -0.25
N GLN A 97 -13.12 24.24 0.76
CA GLN A 97 -12.78 25.66 0.66
C GLN A 97 -11.81 25.93 -0.50
N ARG A 98 -10.73 25.15 -0.62
CA ARG A 98 -9.75 25.26 -1.73
C ARG A 98 -10.37 24.99 -3.10
N LEU A 99 -11.43 24.19 -3.16
CA LEU A 99 -12.15 23.89 -4.40
C LEU A 99 -13.23 24.94 -4.72
N GLY A 100 -13.55 25.82 -3.78
CA GLY A 100 -14.62 26.82 -3.92
C GLY A 100 -16.02 26.19 -3.85
N LEU A 101 -16.16 25.05 -3.16
CA LEU A 101 -17.42 24.33 -3.06
C LEU A 101 -18.12 24.69 -1.75
N ALA A 102 -19.30 25.30 -1.87
CA ALA A 102 -20.17 25.60 -0.73
C ALA A 102 -20.89 24.34 -0.21
N THR A 103 -21.18 23.39 -1.11
CA THR A 103 -21.81 22.11 -0.77
C THR A 103 -21.12 20.97 -1.49
N ALA A 104 -20.78 19.93 -0.72
CA ALA A 104 -20.24 18.68 -1.20
C ALA A 104 -20.54 17.59 -0.16
N SER A 105 -20.32 16.34 -0.53
CA SER A 105 -20.34 15.22 0.41
C SER A 105 -19.22 14.25 0.07
N GLU A 106 -18.69 13.61 1.11
CA GLU A 106 -17.61 12.65 0.99
C GLU A 106 -18.05 11.28 1.49
N ASN A 107 -17.84 10.27 0.67
CA ASN A 107 -17.95 8.87 1.06
C ASN A 107 -16.55 8.27 1.13
N LEU A 108 -16.27 7.56 2.23
CA LEU A 108 -15.00 6.86 2.45
C LEU A 108 -15.26 5.35 2.48
N GLY A 109 -14.31 4.58 1.96
CA GLY A 109 -14.36 3.13 2.04
C GLY A 109 -12.99 2.51 2.22
N TYR A 110 -13.01 1.36 2.89
CA TYR A 110 -11.84 0.53 3.12
C TYR A 110 -12.22 -0.93 2.89
N ALA A 111 -11.40 -1.65 2.14
CA ALA A 111 -11.45 -3.11 2.12
C ALA A 111 -10.09 -3.66 2.53
N ARG A 112 -10.08 -4.83 3.18
CA ARG A 112 -8.85 -5.59 3.41
C ARG A 112 -8.70 -6.55 2.23
N ALA A 113 -7.62 -6.45 1.47
CA ALA A 113 -7.35 -7.46 0.45
C ALA A 113 -7.04 -8.80 1.12
N ALA A 114 -7.48 -9.90 0.51
CA ALA A 114 -7.24 -11.26 1.01
C ALA A 114 -5.75 -11.67 0.96
N SER A 115 -4.91 -10.95 0.22
CA SER A 115 -3.47 -11.19 0.12
C SER A 115 -2.66 -10.27 1.06
N ARG A 116 -1.49 -10.76 1.51
CA ARG A 116 -0.58 -10.05 2.43
C ARG A 116 -0.14 -8.71 1.81
N GLY A 117 -0.71 -7.62 2.32
CA GLY A 117 -0.29 -6.23 2.04
C GLY A 117 -1.37 -5.27 1.55
N GLY A 118 -2.56 -5.74 1.14
CA GLY A 118 -3.56 -4.86 0.54
C GLY A 118 -4.49 -4.20 1.55
N ARG A 119 -4.41 -2.87 1.62
CA ARG A 119 -5.40 -2.00 2.26
C ARG A 119 -5.91 -0.98 1.23
N PRO A 120 -6.80 -1.36 0.29
CA PRO A 120 -7.42 -0.37 -0.59
C PRO A 120 -8.26 0.60 0.24
N TYR A 121 -7.74 1.82 0.36
CA TYR A 121 -8.51 2.99 0.79
C TYR A 121 -8.99 3.70 -0.46
N TRP A 122 -10.26 4.09 -0.45
CA TRP A 122 -10.80 4.97 -1.46
C TRP A 122 -11.66 6.05 -0.80
N ALA A 123 -11.64 7.22 -1.43
CA ALA A 123 -12.53 8.32 -1.10
C ALA A 123 -13.24 8.71 -2.40
N LEU A 124 -14.48 9.15 -2.30
CA LEU A 124 -15.21 9.79 -3.38
C LEU A 124 -15.86 11.04 -2.83
N VAL A 125 -15.53 12.19 -3.43
CA VAL A 125 -16.20 13.45 -3.15
C VAL A 125 -17.13 13.75 -4.31
N LEU A 126 -18.39 13.99 -3.99
CA LEU A 126 -19.43 14.35 -4.95
C LEU A 126 -19.96 15.73 -4.60
N ALA A 127 -20.02 16.60 -5.61
CA ALA A 127 -20.76 17.85 -5.55
C ALA A 127 -22.06 17.71 -6.33
N ARG A 128 -23.06 18.50 -5.93
CA ARG A 128 -24.41 18.48 -6.50
C ARG A 128 -24.48 19.23 -7.82
#